data_AF-A0A3N5I2W0-F1
#
_entry.id   AF-A0A3N5I2W0-F1
#
_cell.length_a   1.000
_cell.length_b   1.000
_cell.length_c   1.000
_cell.angle_alpha   90.00
_cell.angle_beta   90.00
_cell.angle_gamma   90.00
#
_symmetry.space_group_name_H-M   'P 1'
#
loop_
_entity.id
_entity.type
_entity.pdbx_description
1 polymer ?
#
loop_
_entity_poly.entity_id
_entity_poly.type
_entity_poly.pdbx_seq_one_letter_code
_entity_poly.pdbx_strand_id
1 'polypeptide(L)'
;MADSAPFQNSVLTLRSSASETVRSLTLSRARDRVLLGFWRCLVFGGLVGLLPGGEVLAQQIDFQRQVRPILAAKCFTCHGPDEAAREADLRLDRFEDAVADRGGTPAIRPGELEASEAWHRINSTDDDLRMPPPGPQAPLSPEQIAILARWIEQGAKYEDHWAFIPPKRAPVPLPVAADPAESAAVGPQSPIDAFINRSLAEAGLRPAPQADRY
;
A
#
# COMPACT_ATOMS: atom_id res chain seq x y z
N MET A 1 -8.14 37.04 -55.95
CA MET A 1 -7.01 37.68 -55.25
C MET A 1 -6.27 36.56 -54.51
N ALA A 2 -5.24 35.90 -55.07
CA ALA A 2 -3.86 36.36 -55.30
C ALA A 2 -3.24 36.90 -53.99
N ASP A 3 -2.17 36.38 -53.38
CA ASP A 3 -0.93 35.72 -53.84
C ASP A 3 -0.52 34.58 -52.85
N SER A 4 0.13 33.45 -53.17
CA SER A 4 1.24 33.08 -54.08
C SER A 4 2.67 33.35 -53.57
N ALA A 5 3.16 32.49 -52.65
CA ALA A 5 4.54 31.92 -52.51
C ALA A 5 5.78 32.88 -52.54
N PRO A 6 7.08 32.47 -52.58
CA PRO A 6 7.74 31.13 -52.46
C PRO A 6 9.12 31.10 -51.70
N PHE A 7 9.72 29.88 -51.62
CA PHE A 7 11.20 29.57 -51.77
C PHE A 7 12.20 30.07 -50.69
N GLN A 8 13.32 29.42 -50.30
CA GLN A 8 14.11 28.27 -50.77
C GLN A 8 15.27 27.96 -49.77
N ASN A 9 15.77 26.71 -49.76
CA ASN A 9 17.18 26.22 -49.79
C ASN A 9 18.30 26.90 -48.94
N SER A 10 19.38 26.28 -48.42
CA SER A 10 20.08 25.02 -48.71
C SER A 10 21.25 24.82 -47.70
N VAL A 11 21.56 23.55 -47.41
CA VAL A 11 22.90 22.87 -47.41
C VAL A 11 24.15 23.60 -46.89
N LEU A 12 24.88 22.97 -45.93
CA LEU A 12 26.34 22.71 -45.92
C LEU A 12 26.71 21.98 -44.60
N THR A 13 26.83 20.66 -44.54
CA THR A 13 28.02 19.81 -44.80
C THR A 13 29.32 20.11 -44.04
N LEU A 14 29.78 19.05 -43.35
CA LEU A 14 31.14 18.47 -43.32
C LEU A 14 32.18 18.93 -42.28
N ARG A 15 32.64 17.91 -41.53
CA ARG A 15 34.04 17.59 -41.11
C ARG A 15 34.70 18.62 -40.16
N SER A 16 35.71 18.32 -39.35
CA SER A 16 36.81 17.35 -39.34
C SER A 16 37.39 17.42 -37.91
N SER A 17 37.57 16.32 -37.18
CA SER A 17 38.81 15.51 -37.07
C SER A 17 40.01 16.16 -36.35
N ALA A 18 40.65 15.29 -35.57
CA ALA A 18 42.09 15.23 -35.23
C ALA A 18 42.58 16.19 -34.12
N SER A 19 42.99 15.68 -32.96
CA SER A 19 44.23 14.92 -32.66
C SER A 19 45.43 15.86 -32.51
N GLU A 20 46.10 15.82 -31.34
CA GLU A 20 47.54 15.54 -31.20
C GLU A 20 47.96 15.68 -29.71
N THR A 21 48.55 14.67 -29.04
CA THR A 21 49.98 14.25 -29.09
C THR A 21 50.83 15.24 -28.25
N VAL A 22 51.74 14.92 -27.31
CA VAL A 22 52.37 13.70 -26.79
C VAL A 22 53.46 14.13 -25.77
N ARG A 23 53.82 13.24 -24.83
CA ARG A 23 55.16 12.97 -24.21
C ARG A 23 56.02 14.15 -23.66
N SER A 24 56.41 14.15 -22.39
CA SER A 24 57.47 13.36 -21.68
C SER A 24 58.78 14.13 -21.50
N LEU A 25 59.23 14.29 -20.24
CA LEU A 25 60.64 14.43 -19.80
C LEU A 25 60.67 13.98 -18.32
N THR A 26 61.04 12.74 -17.99
CA THR A 26 62.39 12.21 -17.67
C THR A 26 63.19 13.00 -16.62
N LEU A 27 63.45 12.36 -15.47
CA LEU A 27 64.76 12.07 -14.82
C LEU A 27 64.50 11.86 -13.30
N SER A 28 64.62 10.62 -12.77
CA SER A 28 65.87 10.00 -12.24
C SER A 28 66.44 10.83 -11.09
N ARG A 29 66.47 10.38 -9.82
CA ARG A 29 67.25 9.29 -9.19
C ARG A 29 66.81 9.34 -7.71
N ALA A 30 66.59 8.24 -7.00
CA ALA A 30 67.67 7.61 -6.26
C ALA A 30 67.17 6.25 -5.74
N ARG A 31 68.01 5.24 -5.97
CA ARG A 31 67.96 3.96 -5.28
C ARG A 31 68.69 4.17 -3.97
N ASP A 32 68.15 3.66 -2.87
CA ASP A 32 68.98 2.98 -1.86
C ASP A 32 68.16 1.86 -1.23
N ARG A 33 68.73 0.66 -1.36
CA ARG A 33 68.32 -0.57 -0.67
C ARG A 33 68.69 -0.43 0.80
N VAL A 34 68.01 -1.15 1.70
CA VAL A 34 68.59 -1.98 2.78
C VAL A 34 67.52 -2.36 3.84
N LEU A 35 67.35 -3.68 3.98
CA LEU A 35 67.05 -4.49 5.17
C LEU A 35 65.64 -4.53 5.82
N LEU A 36 65.11 -5.77 5.79
CA LEU A 36 64.52 -6.57 6.88
C LEU A 36 63.80 -5.83 8.02
N GLY A 37 62.53 -6.20 8.24
CA GLY A 37 61.86 -5.98 9.52
C GLY A 37 60.42 -6.46 9.53
N PHE A 38 60.21 -7.71 9.95
CA PHE A 38 58.90 -8.23 10.36
C PHE A 38 58.28 -7.32 11.43
N TRP A 39 57.13 -6.72 11.17
CA TRP A 39 56.22 -6.29 12.24
C TRP A 39 54.76 -6.48 11.83
N ARG A 40 54.17 -7.57 12.36
CA ARG A 40 52.72 -7.79 12.42
C ARG A 40 52.07 -6.65 13.21
N CYS A 41 50.98 -6.07 12.73
CA CYS A 41 49.88 -5.61 13.57
C CYS A 41 48.63 -5.33 12.72
N LEU A 42 47.64 -6.22 12.87
CA LEU A 42 46.20 -5.97 12.93
C LEU A 42 45.65 -4.71 12.21
N VAL A 43 45.02 -4.90 11.05
CA VAL A 43 43.98 -3.99 10.57
C VAL A 43 42.72 -4.81 10.29
N PHE A 44 41.75 -4.61 11.18
CA PHE A 44 40.34 -5.01 11.16
C PHE A 44 39.79 -5.45 9.79
N GLY A 45 39.67 -6.76 9.58
CA GLY A 45 38.79 -7.32 8.56
C GLY A 45 37.34 -7.19 9.03
N GLY A 46 36.62 -6.21 8.50
CA GLY A 46 35.23 -5.94 8.82
C GLY A 46 34.33 -7.13 8.49
N LEU A 47 33.72 -7.70 9.54
CA LEU A 47 32.63 -8.66 9.41
C LEU A 47 31.38 -7.87 9.03
N VAL A 48 31.07 -7.78 7.74
CA VAL A 48 29.79 -7.27 7.25
C VAL A 48 28.72 -8.26 7.70
N GLY A 49 28.06 -7.94 8.80
CA GLY A 49 26.92 -8.70 9.30
C GLY A 49 25.78 -8.66 8.28
N LEU A 50 25.44 -9.83 7.75
CA LEU A 50 24.25 -10.04 6.95
C LEU A 50 23.03 -9.87 7.87
N LEU A 51 22.46 -8.67 7.91
CA LEU A 51 21.18 -8.45 8.58
C LEU A 51 20.09 -9.16 7.76
N PRO A 52 19.31 -10.09 8.35
CA PRO A 52 18.13 -10.62 7.68
C PRO A 52 17.15 -9.45 7.49
N GLY A 53 16.90 -9.10 6.23
CA GLY A 53 15.81 -8.20 5.89
C GLY A 53 14.52 -8.85 6.38
N GLY A 54 13.88 -8.26 7.38
CA GLY A 54 12.54 -8.65 7.78
C GLY A 54 11.61 -8.38 6.59
N GLU A 55 11.15 -9.42 5.91
CA GLU A 55 10.00 -9.30 5.04
C GLU A 55 8.83 -8.84 5.91
N VAL A 56 8.47 -7.56 5.77
CA VAL A 56 7.18 -7.08 6.26
C VAL A 56 6.15 -7.81 5.42
N LEU A 57 5.66 -8.95 5.92
CA LEU A 57 4.49 -9.60 5.35
C LEU A 57 3.38 -8.55 5.34
N ALA A 58 3.08 -8.04 4.14
CA ALA A 58 2.05 -7.04 3.95
C ALA A 58 0.77 -7.58 4.59
N GLN A 59 0.22 -6.83 5.54
CA GLN A 59 -0.98 -7.24 6.26
C GLN A 59 -2.08 -7.59 5.24
N GLN A 60 -2.64 -8.79 5.38
CA GLN A 60 -3.74 -9.24 4.53
C GLN A 60 -4.91 -8.29 4.69
N ILE A 61 -5.48 -7.86 3.58
CA ILE A 61 -6.67 -6.99 3.57
C ILE A 61 -7.90 -7.80 3.97
N ASP A 62 -8.63 -7.31 4.96
CA ASP A 62 -9.96 -7.81 5.35
C ASP A 62 -11.02 -7.12 4.48
N PHE A 63 -11.67 -7.89 3.62
CA PHE A 63 -12.65 -7.35 2.68
C PHE A 63 -13.85 -6.73 3.40
N GLN A 64 -14.40 -7.38 4.44
CA GLN A 64 -15.59 -6.87 5.14
C GLN A 64 -15.31 -5.59 5.92
N ARG A 65 -14.14 -5.50 6.57
CA ARG A 65 -13.80 -4.36 7.44
C ARG A 65 -13.19 -3.20 6.69
N GLN A 66 -12.43 -3.46 5.63
CA GLN A 66 -11.61 -2.43 4.99
C GLN A 66 -12.11 -2.08 3.58
N VAL A 67 -12.50 -3.07 2.77
CA VAL A 67 -12.81 -2.83 1.34
C VAL A 67 -14.29 -2.52 1.12
N ARG A 68 -15.17 -3.39 1.63
CA ARG A 68 -16.61 -3.28 1.43
C ARG A 68 -17.18 -1.93 1.87
N PRO A 69 -16.77 -1.32 3.02
CA PRO A 69 -17.26 -0.01 3.41
C PRO A 69 -16.88 1.09 2.41
N ILE A 70 -15.70 0.98 1.78
CA ILE A 70 -15.24 1.93 0.74
C ILE A 70 -16.11 1.76 -0.50
N LEU A 71 -16.25 0.53 -1.02
CA LEU A 71 -17.05 0.27 -2.21
C LEU A 71 -18.52 0.65 -2.02
N ALA A 72 -19.09 0.36 -0.84
CA ALA A 72 -20.46 0.73 -0.51
C ALA A 72 -20.67 2.24 -0.45
N ALA A 73 -19.71 2.97 0.12
CA ALA A 73 -19.82 4.42 0.27
C ALA A 73 -19.50 5.21 -1.01
N LYS A 74 -18.68 4.64 -1.92
CA LYS A 74 -18.08 5.39 -3.04
C LYS A 74 -18.43 4.85 -4.43
N CYS A 75 -18.86 3.60 -4.53
CA CYS A 75 -18.99 2.91 -5.81
C CYS A 75 -20.41 2.38 -6.06
N PHE A 76 -21.06 1.78 -5.05
CA PHE A 76 -22.32 1.05 -5.25
C PHE A 76 -23.53 1.92 -5.58
N THR A 77 -23.47 3.23 -5.37
CA THR A 77 -24.55 4.13 -5.81
C THR A 77 -24.74 4.07 -7.32
N CYS A 78 -23.65 4.10 -8.10
CA CYS A 78 -23.69 4.05 -9.57
C CYS A 78 -23.29 2.68 -10.15
N HIS A 79 -22.60 1.82 -9.39
CA HIS A 79 -22.14 0.52 -9.84
C HIS A 79 -22.57 -0.62 -8.89
N GLY A 80 -23.77 -0.50 -8.33
CA GLY A 80 -24.33 -1.47 -7.39
C GLY A 80 -25.69 -2.01 -7.84
N PRO A 81 -26.52 -2.50 -6.91
CA PRO A 81 -27.72 -3.26 -7.23
C PRO A 81 -28.89 -2.46 -7.81
N ASP A 82 -28.89 -1.13 -7.65
CA ASP A 82 -29.96 -0.28 -8.17
C ASP A 82 -29.83 -0.08 -9.68
N GLU A 83 -30.70 -0.74 -10.45
CA GLU A 83 -30.73 -0.65 -11.89
C GLU A 83 -30.99 0.76 -12.42
N ALA A 84 -31.79 1.57 -11.71
CA ALA A 84 -32.15 2.91 -12.17
C ALA A 84 -30.99 3.90 -12.05
N ALA A 85 -30.10 3.70 -11.08
CA ALA A 85 -28.90 4.52 -10.88
C ALA A 85 -27.64 3.91 -11.55
N ARG A 86 -27.74 2.70 -12.10
CA ARG A 86 -26.57 1.94 -12.56
C ARG A 86 -26.00 2.47 -13.86
N GLU A 87 -24.73 2.81 -13.81
CA GLU A 87 -23.92 3.26 -14.92
C GLU A 87 -23.10 2.10 -15.51
N ALA A 88 -22.88 2.16 -16.83
CA ALA A 88 -22.10 1.19 -17.61
C ALA A 88 -22.56 -0.28 -17.49
N ASP A 89 -23.76 -0.52 -16.97
CA ASP A 89 -24.27 -1.85 -16.58
C ASP A 89 -23.24 -2.64 -15.74
N LEU A 90 -22.52 -1.94 -14.86
CA LEU A 90 -21.46 -2.51 -14.04
C LEU A 90 -21.95 -2.76 -12.61
N ARG A 91 -21.64 -3.94 -12.09
CA ARG A 91 -21.98 -4.39 -10.75
C ARG A 91 -20.71 -4.72 -9.97
N LEU A 92 -20.20 -3.75 -9.22
CA LEU A 92 -19.02 -3.92 -8.35
C LEU A 92 -19.37 -4.62 -7.04
N ASP A 93 -20.65 -4.75 -6.70
CA ASP A 93 -21.14 -5.47 -5.52
C ASP A 93 -21.12 -6.99 -5.70
N ARG A 94 -20.89 -7.48 -6.94
CA ARG A 94 -20.82 -8.90 -7.29
C ARG A 94 -19.44 -9.21 -7.87
N PHE A 95 -18.84 -10.28 -7.39
CA PHE A 95 -17.50 -10.67 -7.83
C PHE A 95 -17.48 -11.03 -9.31
N GLU A 96 -18.45 -11.83 -9.76
CA GLU A 96 -18.54 -12.34 -11.12
C GLU A 96 -18.65 -11.21 -12.15
N ASP A 97 -19.46 -10.19 -11.83
CA ASP A 97 -19.65 -9.03 -12.70
C ASP A 97 -18.44 -8.08 -12.67
N ALA A 98 -17.76 -7.94 -11.54
CA ALA A 98 -16.57 -7.09 -11.39
C ALA A 98 -15.36 -7.64 -12.17
N VAL A 99 -15.23 -8.97 -12.28
CA VAL A 99 -14.12 -9.64 -12.98
C VAL A 99 -14.47 -10.08 -14.40
N ALA A 100 -15.73 -9.92 -14.82
CA ALA A 100 -16.17 -10.25 -16.17
C ALA A 100 -15.40 -9.43 -17.22
N ASP A 101 -15.09 -10.05 -18.35
CA ASP A 101 -14.52 -9.34 -19.49
C ASP A 101 -15.52 -8.33 -20.07
N ARG A 102 -15.07 -7.09 -20.29
CA ARG A 102 -15.89 -5.98 -20.81
C ARG A 102 -15.26 -5.36 -22.05
N GLY A 103 -14.76 -6.20 -22.95
CA GLY A 103 -14.12 -5.75 -24.20
C GLY A 103 -12.60 -5.73 -24.13
N GLY A 104 -11.99 -6.66 -23.40
CA GLY A 104 -10.55 -6.85 -23.25
C GLY A 104 -10.03 -6.56 -21.85
N THR A 105 -10.77 -5.79 -21.05
CA THR A 105 -10.37 -5.39 -19.70
C THR A 105 -11.55 -5.51 -18.73
N PRO A 106 -11.43 -6.29 -17.64
CA PRO A 106 -12.44 -6.31 -16.58
C PRO A 106 -12.37 -5.05 -15.72
N ALA A 107 -13.43 -4.76 -14.97
CA ALA A 107 -13.39 -3.65 -14.02
C ALA A 107 -12.31 -3.90 -12.95
N ILE A 108 -12.21 -5.14 -12.47
CA ILE A 108 -11.20 -5.58 -11.53
C ILE A 108 -10.55 -6.85 -12.07
N ARG A 109 -9.23 -6.84 -12.24
CA ARG A 109 -8.44 -8.03 -12.53
C ARG A 109 -7.72 -8.51 -11.27
N PRO A 110 -8.14 -9.65 -10.67
CA PRO A 110 -7.51 -10.19 -9.48
C PRO A 110 -5.99 -10.36 -9.63
N GLY A 111 -5.22 -9.73 -8.76
CA GLY A 111 -3.75 -9.83 -8.72
C GLY A 111 -3.01 -8.91 -9.70
N GLU A 112 -3.73 -8.23 -10.61
CA GLU A 112 -3.14 -7.37 -11.63
C GLU A 112 -3.73 -5.96 -11.54
N LEU A 113 -3.11 -5.14 -10.68
CA LEU A 113 -3.58 -3.77 -10.42
C LEU A 113 -3.64 -2.92 -11.70
N GLU A 114 -2.55 -2.89 -12.45
CA GLU A 114 -2.42 -2.10 -13.70
C GLU A 114 -3.29 -2.63 -14.85
N ALA A 115 -3.86 -3.81 -14.72
CA ALA A 115 -4.78 -4.37 -15.70
C ALA A 115 -6.25 -4.30 -15.25
N SER A 116 -6.53 -3.57 -14.17
CA SER A 116 -7.87 -3.31 -13.65
C SER A 116 -8.36 -1.94 -14.09
N GLU A 117 -9.46 -1.86 -14.84
CA GLU A 117 -10.01 -0.58 -15.30
C GLU A 117 -10.41 0.32 -14.11
N ALA A 118 -10.94 -0.25 -13.03
CA ALA A 118 -11.29 0.50 -11.83
C ALA A 118 -10.08 1.23 -11.22
N TRP A 119 -8.89 0.64 -11.30
CA TRP A 119 -7.66 1.28 -10.80
C TRP A 119 -7.29 2.52 -11.62
N HIS A 120 -7.39 2.44 -12.95
CA HIS A 120 -7.17 3.57 -13.85
C HIS A 120 -8.17 4.69 -13.60
N ARG A 121 -9.45 4.34 -13.39
CA ARG A 121 -10.52 5.32 -13.08
C ARG A 121 -10.29 6.01 -11.73
N ILE A 122 -9.85 5.26 -10.70
CA ILE A 122 -9.56 5.82 -9.38
C ILE A 122 -8.41 6.83 -9.43
N ASN A 123 -7.39 6.58 -10.26
CA ASN A 123 -6.19 7.42 -10.36
C ASN A 123 -6.22 8.43 -11.51
N SER A 124 -7.30 8.48 -12.29
CA SER A 124 -7.43 9.42 -13.41
C SER A 124 -7.39 10.87 -12.91
N THR A 125 -6.64 11.70 -13.63
CA THR A 125 -6.65 13.17 -13.46
C THR A 125 -7.71 13.85 -14.32
N ASP A 126 -8.34 13.12 -15.23
CA ASP A 126 -9.45 13.59 -16.06
C ASP A 126 -10.77 13.42 -15.30
N ASP A 127 -11.44 14.53 -15.01
CA ASP A 127 -12.68 14.59 -14.25
C ASP A 127 -13.84 13.82 -14.91
N ASP A 128 -13.83 13.67 -16.25
CA ASP A 128 -14.85 12.91 -16.98
C ASP A 128 -14.63 11.40 -16.88
N LEU A 129 -13.40 10.97 -16.54
CA LEU A 129 -13.04 9.56 -16.39
C LEU A 129 -12.88 9.15 -14.93
N ARG A 130 -12.62 10.10 -14.03
CA ARG A 130 -12.27 9.82 -12.64
C ARG A 130 -13.45 9.26 -11.87
N MET A 131 -13.18 8.21 -11.09
CA MET A 131 -14.16 7.60 -10.19
C MET A 131 -13.70 7.69 -8.72
N PRO A 132 -14.58 8.10 -7.79
CA PRO A 132 -15.93 8.64 -8.03
C PRO A 132 -15.88 9.99 -8.78
N PRO A 133 -16.93 10.33 -9.55
CA PRO A 133 -16.98 11.59 -10.28
C PRO A 133 -16.97 12.77 -9.30
N PRO A 134 -16.44 13.94 -9.71
CA PRO A 134 -16.53 15.15 -8.92
C PRO A 134 -17.99 15.45 -8.57
N GLY A 135 -18.28 15.69 -7.29
CA GLY A 135 -19.66 15.86 -6.86
C GLY A 135 -19.80 16.01 -5.35
N PRO A 136 -21.03 15.81 -4.83
CA PRO A 136 -21.32 15.98 -3.40
C PRO A 136 -20.65 14.91 -2.52
N GLN A 137 -20.23 13.78 -3.11
CA GLN A 137 -19.51 12.75 -2.38
C GLN A 137 -18.05 13.15 -2.23
N ALA A 138 -17.50 13.03 -1.01
CA ALA A 138 -16.07 13.25 -0.81
C ALA A 138 -15.24 12.31 -1.68
N PRO A 139 -14.09 12.74 -2.21
CA PRO A 139 -13.19 11.87 -2.95
C PRO A 139 -12.66 10.73 -2.08
N LEU A 140 -12.07 9.72 -2.71
CA LEU A 140 -11.31 8.69 -1.99
C LEU A 140 -10.11 9.33 -1.28
N SER A 141 -9.90 8.97 -0.02
CA SER A 141 -8.67 9.36 0.69
C SER A 141 -7.48 8.53 0.21
N PRO A 142 -6.23 9.01 0.39
CA PRO A 142 -5.04 8.23 0.05
C PRO A 142 -5.02 6.84 0.70
N GLU A 143 -5.49 6.72 1.94
CA GLU A 143 -5.56 5.46 2.67
C GLU A 143 -6.59 4.51 2.05
N GLN A 144 -7.73 5.03 1.59
CA GLN A 144 -8.75 4.24 0.91
C GLN A 144 -8.24 3.72 -0.44
N ILE A 145 -7.55 4.56 -1.21
CA ILE A 145 -6.91 4.15 -2.47
C ILE A 145 -5.88 3.05 -2.20
N ALA A 146 -5.05 3.19 -1.16
CA ALA A 146 -4.05 2.19 -0.79
C ALA A 146 -4.67 0.86 -0.30
N ILE A 147 -5.85 0.89 0.33
CA ILE A 147 -6.59 -0.33 0.69
C ILE A 147 -7.10 -1.03 -0.57
N LEU A 148 -7.71 -0.30 -1.50
CA LEU A 148 -8.23 -0.86 -2.75
C LEU A 148 -7.10 -1.43 -3.61
N ALA A 149 -5.97 -0.72 -3.72
CA ALA A 149 -4.80 -1.19 -4.45
C ALA A 149 -4.31 -2.54 -3.94
N ARG A 150 -4.02 -2.61 -2.63
CA ARG A 150 -3.53 -3.84 -1.98
C ARG A 150 -4.53 -4.97 -2.08
N TRP A 151 -5.83 -4.67 -1.98
CA TRP A 151 -6.86 -5.69 -2.14
C TRP A 151 -6.87 -6.30 -3.54
N ILE A 152 -6.75 -5.47 -4.59
CA ILE A 152 -6.66 -5.95 -5.97
C ILE A 152 -5.39 -6.78 -6.16
N GLU A 153 -4.24 -6.29 -5.71
CA GLU A 153 -2.95 -7.00 -5.75
C GLU A 153 -2.98 -8.35 -5.02
N GLN A 154 -3.75 -8.44 -3.92
CA GLN A 154 -3.95 -9.68 -3.16
C GLN A 154 -5.00 -10.63 -3.77
N GLY A 155 -5.47 -10.35 -4.99
CA GLY A 155 -6.39 -11.21 -5.72
C GLY A 155 -7.87 -10.82 -5.57
N ALA A 156 -8.17 -9.60 -5.14
CA ALA A 156 -9.51 -9.02 -5.12
C ALA A 156 -10.61 -9.95 -4.56
N LYS A 157 -10.31 -10.67 -3.47
CA LYS A 157 -11.25 -11.66 -2.92
C LYS A 157 -12.43 -10.96 -2.26
N TYR A 158 -13.63 -11.39 -2.63
CA TYR A 158 -14.87 -10.99 -1.98
C TYR A 158 -15.18 -11.96 -0.85
N GLU A 159 -15.88 -11.45 0.16
CA GLU A 159 -16.43 -12.28 1.23
C GLU A 159 -17.94 -12.03 1.35
N ASP A 160 -18.66 -13.04 1.84
CA ASP A 160 -20.09 -12.93 2.10
C ASP A 160 -20.38 -11.84 3.15
N HIS A 161 -21.59 -11.29 3.13
CA HIS A 161 -22.01 -10.39 4.19
C HIS A 161 -21.89 -11.08 5.55
N TRP A 162 -21.38 -10.36 6.55
CA TRP A 162 -21.12 -10.86 7.91
C TRP A 162 -22.32 -11.57 8.55
N ALA A 163 -23.54 -11.21 8.13
CA ALA A 163 -24.79 -11.83 8.59
C ALA A 163 -24.95 -13.30 8.16
N PHE A 164 -24.26 -13.74 7.11
CA PHE A 164 -24.29 -15.11 6.59
C PHE A 164 -23.06 -15.92 6.99
N ILE A 165 -22.09 -15.29 7.66
CA ILE A 165 -20.89 -15.97 8.16
C ILE A 165 -21.13 -16.34 9.62
N PRO A 166 -21.09 -17.64 10.00
CA PRO A 166 -21.26 -18.04 11.39
C PRO A 166 -20.25 -17.37 12.32
N PRO A 167 -20.69 -16.69 13.40
CA PRO A 167 -19.77 -16.01 14.31
C PRO A 167 -18.87 -17.02 15.01
N LYS A 168 -17.56 -16.81 14.92
CA LYS A 168 -16.56 -17.60 15.64
C LYS A 168 -16.34 -16.98 17.02
N ARG A 169 -16.38 -17.80 18.08
CA ARG A 169 -16.05 -17.31 19.43
C ARG A 169 -14.57 -16.94 19.48
N ALA A 170 -14.28 -15.68 19.79
CA ALA A 170 -12.93 -15.25 20.11
C ALA A 170 -12.48 -15.85 21.44
N PRO A 171 -11.18 -16.15 21.60
CA PRO A 171 -10.64 -16.51 22.91
C PRO A 171 -10.80 -15.32 23.86
N VAL A 172 -11.32 -15.58 25.06
CA VAL A 172 -11.44 -14.57 26.11
C VAL A 172 -10.02 -14.22 26.57
N PRO A 173 -9.63 -12.94 26.60
CA PRO A 173 -8.33 -12.52 27.10
C PRO A 173 -8.12 -13.04 28.51
N LEU A 174 -6.94 -13.59 28.78
CA LEU A 174 -6.57 -13.90 30.16
C LEU A 174 -6.52 -12.58 30.95
N PRO A 175 -6.90 -12.58 32.24
CA PRO A 175 -6.77 -11.41 33.08
C PRO A 175 -5.34 -10.88 33.02
N VAL A 176 -5.17 -9.66 32.50
CA VAL A 176 -3.94 -8.90 32.66
C VAL A 176 -3.92 -8.54 34.14
N ALA A 177 -3.17 -9.28 34.95
CA ALA A 177 -3.22 -9.20 36.39
C ALA A 177 -3.17 -7.74 36.90
N ALA A 178 -4.33 -7.20 37.26
CA ALA A 178 -4.42 -6.31 38.40
C ALA A 178 -4.19 -7.19 39.63
N ASP A 179 -3.61 -6.62 40.68
CA ASP A 179 -3.28 -7.29 41.94
C ASP A 179 -4.38 -8.31 42.32
N PRO A 180 -4.07 -9.57 42.68
CA PRO A 180 -5.11 -10.58 42.98
C PRO A 180 -6.16 -10.10 43.99
N ALA A 181 -5.77 -9.17 44.87
CA ALA A 181 -6.65 -8.50 45.82
C ALA A 181 -7.68 -7.55 45.18
N GLU A 182 -7.36 -6.86 44.07
CA GLU A 182 -8.31 -6.03 43.31
C GLU A 182 -9.25 -6.89 42.45
N SER A 183 -8.77 -8.04 41.94
CA SER A 183 -9.59 -8.95 41.14
C SER A 183 -10.75 -9.58 41.92
N ALA A 184 -10.62 -9.69 43.25
CA ALA A 184 -11.65 -10.20 44.15
C ALA A 184 -12.69 -9.14 44.57
N ALA A 185 -12.39 -7.85 44.39
CA ALA A 185 -13.30 -6.74 44.71
C ALA A 185 -14.27 -6.42 43.56
N VAL A 186 -13.91 -6.78 42.34
CA VAL A 186 -14.81 -6.76 41.18
C VAL A 186 -15.59 -8.07 41.22
N GLY A 187 -16.93 -8.01 41.24
CA GLY A 187 -17.82 -9.18 41.28
C GLY A 187 -17.60 -10.17 40.11
N PRO A 188 -18.52 -11.13 39.87
CA PRO A 188 -18.32 -12.15 38.84
C PRO A 188 -17.99 -11.50 37.49
N GLN A 189 -16.73 -11.66 37.05
CA GLN A 189 -16.24 -11.05 35.82
C GLN A 189 -16.88 -11.78 34.64
N SER A 190 -17.70 -11.05 33.90
CA SER A 190 -18.22 -11.57 32.64
C SER A 190 -17.05 -11.73 31.65
N PRO A 191 -17.15 -12.65 30.67
CA PRO A 191 -16.16 -12.71 29.59
C PRO A 191 -15.98 -11.38 28.86
N ILE A 192 -16.98 -10.50 28.88
CA ILE A 192 -16.94 -9.16 28.28
C ILE A 192 -15.99 -8.25 29.05
N ASP A 193 -15.99 -8.33 30.38
CA ASP A 193 -15.14 -7.51 31.25
C ASP A 193 -13.65 -7.77 31.00
N ALA A 194 -13.28 -9.01 30.64
CA ALA A 194 -11.92 -9.34 30.26
C ALA A 194 -11.44 -8.57 29.01
N PHE A 195 -12.32 -8.38 28.02
CA PHE A 195 -12.00 -7.57 26.83
C PHE A 195 -11.91 -6.08 27.18
N ILE A 196 -12.82 -5.56 28.02
CA ILE A 196 -12.79 -4.16 28.46
C ILE A 196 -11.51 -3.87 29.24
N ASN A 197 -11.15 -4.72 30.20
CA ASN A 197 -9.96 -4.57 31.02
C ASN A 197 -8.68 -4.62 30.17
N ARG A 198 -8.63 -5.49 29.15
CA ARG A 198 -7.53 -5.51 28.19
C ARG A 198 -7.42 -4.17 27.44
N SER A 199 -8.53 -3.66 26.89
CA SER A 199 -8.53 -2.38 26.16
C SER A 199 -8.13 -1.20 27.05
N LEU A 200 -8.60 -1.17 28.31
CA LEU A 200 -8.20 -0.16 29.28
C LEU A 200 -6.70 -0.24 29.58
N ALA A 201 -6.16 -1.45 29.80
CA ALA A 201 -4.74 -1.66 30.04
C ALA A 201 -3.88 -1.24 28.84
N GLU A 202 -4.28 -1.57 27.61
CA GLU A 202 -3.61 -1.12 26.37
C GLU A 202 -3.63 0.42 26.23
N ALA A 203 -4.68 1.07 26.73
CA ALA A 203 -4.81 2.52 26.78
C ALA A 203 -4.14 3.17 28.02
N GLY A 204 -3.54 2.38 28.92
CA GLY A 204 -2.94 2.88 30.17
C GLY A 204 -3.96 3.38 31.21
N LEU A 205 -5.21 2.93 31.13
CA LEU A 205 -6.32 3.30 32.01
C LEU A 205 -6.64 2.18 33.02
N ARG A 206 -7.30 2.55 34.12
CA ARG A 206 -7.81 1.61 35.12
C ARG A 206 -9.34 1.76 35.27
N PRO A 207 -10.07 0.66 35.58
CA PRO A 207 -11.48 0.76 35.92
C PRO A 207 -11.71 1.68 37.13
N ALA A 208 -12.81 2.41 37.11
CA ALA A 208 -13.29 3.14 38.28
C ALA A 208 -13.80 2.16 39.36
N PRO A 209 -13.85 2.57 40.64
CA PRO A 209 -14.50 1.78 41.68
C PRO A 209 -15.97 1.50 41.34
N GLN A 210 -16.48 0.37 41.80
CA GLN A 210 -17.89 0.00 41.62
C GLN A 210 -18.80 1.07 42.25
N ALA A 211 -19.81 1.51 41.52
CA ALA A 211 -20.80 2.47 42.01
C ALA A 211 -21.65 1.89 43.16
N ASP A 212 -22.08 2.77 44.07
CA ASP A 212 -22.97 2.41 45.16
C ASP A 212 -24.30 1.86 44.65
N ARG A 213 -24.87 0.90 45.38
CA ARG A 213 -26.23 0.41 45.14
C ARG A 213 -27.21 1.41 45.78
N TYR A 214 -28.19 1.86 45.02
CA TYR A 214 -29.25 2.77 45.47
C TYR A 214 -30.22 2.10 46.45
#